data_AF-A0A2D0I7X5-F1
#
_entry.id   AF-A0A2D0I7X5-F1
#
_cell.length_a   1.000
_cell.length_b   1.000
_cell.length_c   1.000
_cell.angle_alpha   90.00
_cell.angle_beta   90.00
_cell.angle_gamma   90.00
#
_symmetry.space_group_name_H-M   'P 1'
#
loop_
_entity.id
_entity.type
_entity.pdbx_description
1 polymer ?
#
loop_
_entity_poly.entity_id
_entity_poly.type
_entity_poly.pdbx_seq_one_letter_code
_entity_poly.pdbx_strand_id
1 'polypeptide(L)'
;MWLAKLKKALILEDIESISILLDETPQFENIAQMEEASYLLMQVKALIEKDKIQTAQILQQIKNNLNFLKSTQPEAPSSLNLKF
;
A
#
# COMPACT_ATOMS: atom_id res chain seq x y z
N MET A 1 -22.38 1.87 14.56
CA MET A 1 -22.22 1.97 13.08
C MET A 1 -20.78 1.86 12.59
N TRP A 2 -19.78 2.39 13.31
CA TRP A 2 -18.37 2.34 12.91
C TRP A 2 -17.82 0.92 12.76
N LEU A 3 -18.05 0.05 13.75
CA LEU A 3 -17.58 -1.35 13.73
C LEU A 3 -18.12 -2.15 12.53
N ALA A 4 -19.38 -1.92 12.14
CA ALA A 4 -19.98 -2.57 10.98
C ALA A 4 -19.33 -2.11 9.66
N LYS A 5 -18.99 -0.81 9.56
CA LYS A 5 -18.22 -0.28 8.42
C LYS A 5 -16.82 -0.88 8.36
N LEU A 6 -16.14 -0.99 9.51
CA LEU A 6 -14.81 -1.61 9.60
C LEU A 6 -14.85 -3.07 9.14
N LYS A 7 -15.82 -3.86 9.62
CA LYS A 7 -16.01 -5.26 9.18
C LYS A 7 -16.25 -5.36 7.68
N LYS A 8 -17.11 -4.49 7.13
CA LYS A 8 -17.38 -4.45 5.69
C LYS A 8 -16.12 -4.13 4.90
N ALA A 9 -15.38 -3.10 5.31
CA ALA A 9 -14.15 -2.68 4.64
C ALA A 9 -13.07 -3.77 4.69
N LEU A 10 -12.97 -4.50 5.81
CA LEU A 10 -12.06 -5.64 5.95
C LEU A 10 -12.44 -6.79 5.00
N ILE A 11 -13.73 -7.15 4.90
CA ILE A 11 -14.20 -8.22 4.00
C ILE A 11 -13.95 -7.87 2.53
N LEU A 12 -14.10 -6.59 2.17
CA LEU A 12 -13.88 -6.10 0.81
C LEU A 12 -12.40 -5.79 0.52
N GLU A 13 -11.51 -5.96 1.50
CA GLU A 13 -10.10 -5.55 1.44
C GLU A 13 -9.91 -4.10 0.95
N ASP A 14 -10.87 -3.23 1.29
CA ASP A 14 -10.90 -1.83 0.86
C ASP A 14 -10.03 -0.96 1.79
N ILE A 15 -8.73 -0.88 1.45
CA ILE A 15 -7.71 -0.13 2.18
C ILE A 15 -8.08 1.35 2.34
N GLU A 16 -8.75 1.94 1.36
CA GLU A 16 -9.11 3.37 1.36
C GLU A 16 -10.20 3.63 2.39
N SER A 17 -11.27 2.82 2.36
CA SER A 17 -12.32 2.85 3.39
C SER A 17 -11.77 2.56 4.79
N ILE A 18 -10.81 1.64 4.92
CA ILE A 18 -10.13 1.36 6.19
C ILE A 18 -9.35 2.60 6.67
N SER A 19 -8.59 3.27 5.81
CA SER A 19 -7.85 4.48 6.19
C SER A 19 -8.78 5.59 6.67
N ILE A 20 -9.87 5.86 5.94
CA ILE A 20 -10.86 6.86 6.34
C ILE A 20 -11.45 6.51 7.71
N LEU A 21 -11.76 5.23 7.95
CA LEU A 21 -12.29 4.79 9.25
C LEU A 21 -11.29 4.89 10.40
N LEU A 22 -9.98 4.77 10.12
CA LEU A 22 -8.91 4.95 11.12
C LEU A 22 -8.71 6.42 11.50
N ASP A 23 -9.02 7.35 10.59
CA ASP A 23 -9.00 8.80 10.87
C ASP A 23 -10.24 9.27 11.64
N GLU A 24 -11.35 8.53 11.55
CA GLU A 24 -12.58 8.80 12.30
C GLU A 24 -12.47 8.33 13.77
N THR A 25 -13.08 9.07 14.71
CA THR A 25 -13.16 8.63 16.11
C THR A 25 -14.12 7.44 16.23
N PRO A 26 -13.64 6.26 16.70
CA PRO A 26 -14.48 5.09 16.78
C PRO A 26 -15.55 5.25 17.87
N GLN A 27 -16.78 4.84 17.55
CA GLN A 27 -17.91 4.84 18.48
C GLN A 27 -18.30 3.41 18.83
N PHE A 28 -18.33 3.13 20.14
CA PHE A 28 -18.67 1.84 20.72
C PHE A 28 -19.80 1.98 21.73
N GLU A 29 -20.73 1.02 21.72
CA GLU A 29 -21.87 0.99 22.65
C GLU A 29 -21.57 0.16 23.90
N ASN A 30 -20.61 -0.77 23.83
CA ASN A 30 -20.24 -1.65 24.94
C ASN A 30 -18.77 -2.12 24.84
N ILE A 31 -18.27 -2.68 25.94
CA ILE A 31 -16.89 -3.18 26.07
C ILE A 31 -16.62 -4.33 25.08
N ALA A 32 -17.61 -5.19 24.82
CA ALA A 32 -17.46 -6.29 23.87
C ALA A 32 -17.17 -5.80 22.44
N GLN A 33 -17.80 -4.70 22.01
CA GLN A 33 -17.50 -4.05 20.73
C GLN A 33 -16.08 -3.48 20.68
N MET A 34 -15.56 -2.99 21.81
CA MET A 34 -14.17 -2.52 21.90
C MET A 34 -13.17 -3.67 21.77
N GLU A 35 -13.40 -4.78 22.45
CA GLU A 35 -12.55 -5.98 22.33
C GLU A 35 -12.56 -6.50 20.90
N GLU A 36 -13.75 -6.63 20.30
CA GLU A 36 -13.88 -7.07 18.91
C GLU A 36 -13.16 -6.12 17.94
N ALA A 37 -13.31 -4.81 18.12
CA ALA A 37 -12.60 -3.82 17.31
C ALA A 37 -11.08 -3.97 17.44
N SER A 38 -10.58 -4.22 18.66
CA SER A 38 -9.16 -4.47 18.92
C SER A 38 -8.63 -5.65 18.08
N TYR A 39 -9.35 -6.77 18.06
CA TYR A 39 -8.97 -7.94 17.27
C TYR A 39 -9.03 -7.66 15.76
N LEU A 40 -10.04 -6.93 15.30
CA LEU A 40 -10.16 -6.54 13.90
C LEU A 40 -9.04 -5.59 13.48
N LEU A 41 -8.62 -4.67 14.35
CA LEU A 41 -7.50 -3.76 14.08
C LEU A 41 -6.17 -4.51 13.94
N MET A 42 -5.95 -5.61 14.67
CA MET A 42 -4.79 -6.48 14.43
C MET A 42 -4.82 -7.11 13.03
N GLN A 43 -6.00 -7.54 12.56
CA GLN A 43 -6.15 -8.07 11.20
C GLN A 43 -5.94 -6.99 10.13
N VAL A 44 -6.50 -5.79 10.34
CA VAL A 44 -6.26 -4.62 9.48
C VAL A 44 -4.76 -4.35 9.35
N LYS A 45 -4.02 -4.34 10.47
CA LYS A 45 -2.57 -4.13 10.45
C LYS A 45 -1.85 -5.17 9.59
N ALA A 46 -2.16 -6.46 9.77
CA ALA A 46 -1.55 -7.52 9.00
C ALA A 46 -1.84 -7.40 7.50
N LEU A 47 -3.06 -6.98 7.15
CA LEU A 47 -3.48 -6.76 5.77
C LEU A 47 -2.72 -5.58 5.13
N ILE A 48 -2.61 -4.44 5.82
CA ILE A 48 -1.85 -3.28 5.35
C ILE A 48 -0.36 -3.63 5.18
N GLU A 49 0.20 -4.40 6.11
CA GLU A 49 1.61 -4.80 6.05
C GLU A 49 1.89 -5.72 4.86
N LYS A 50 0.97 -6.66 4.58
CA LYS A 50 1.03 -7.51 3.38
C LYS A 50 0.99 -6.67 2.10
N ASP A 51 0.05 -5.75 1.99
CA ASP A 51 -0.10 -4.90 0.80
C ASP A 51 1.14 -4.00 0.58
N LYS A 52 1.69 -3.45 1.67
CA LYS A 52 2.95 -2.69 1.63
C LYS A 52 4.12 -3.52 1.09
N ILE A 53 4.26 -4.78 1.52
CA ILE A 53 5.32 -5.67 1.03
C ILE A 53 5.13 -5.96 -0.46
N GLN A 54 3.91 -6.26 -0.90
CA GLN A 54 3.60 -6.51 -2.31
C GLN A 54 3.90 -5.29 -3.18
N THR A 55 3.47 -4.10 -2.73
CA THR A 55 3.75 -2.84 -3.40
C THR A 55 5.26 -2.57 -3.51
N ALA A 56 6.02 -2.82 -2.45
CA ALA A 56 7.48 -2.66 -2.48
C ALA A 56 8.15 -3.59 -3.50
N GLN A 57 7.70 -4.84 -3.62
CA GLN A 57 8.19 -5.79 -4.61
C GLN A 57 7.89 -5.33 -6.04
N ILE A 58 6.67 -4.84 -6.29
CA ILE A 58 6.26 -4.31 -7.60
C ILE A 58 7.13 -3.10 -7.98
N LEU A 59 7.35 -2.16 -7.05
CA LEU A 59 8.21 -0.99 -7.28
C LEU A 59 9.65 -1.39 -7.58
N GLN A 60 10.19 -2.42 -6.91
CA GLN A 60 11.50 -2.96 -7.24
C GLN A 60 11.56 -3.53 -8.66
N GLN A 61 10.53 -4.26 -9.08
CA GLN A 61 10.46 -4.79 -10.44
C GLN A 61 10.38 -3.68 -11.49
N ILE A 62 9.57 -2.64 -11.25
CA ILE A 62 9.50 -1.46 -12.12
C ILE A 62 10.85 -0.78 -12.22
N LYS A 63 11.56 -0.60 -11.11
CA LYS A 63 12.92 -0.02 -11.09
C LYS A 63 13.89 -0.85 -11.92
N ASN A 64 13.85 -2.17 -11.81
CA ASN A 64 14.71 -3.06 -12.59
C ASN A 64 14.42 -2.94 -14.09
N ASN A 65 13.14 -2.91 -14.48
CA ASN A 65 12.73 -2.71 -15.86
C ASN A 65 13.19 -1.35 -16.39
N LEU A 66 13.07 -0.28 -15.61
CA LEU A 66 13.59 1.05 -15.98
C LEU A 66 15.11 1.04 -16.19
N ASN A 67 15.85 0.37 -15.30
CA ASN A 67 17.30 0.24 -15.42
C ASN A 67 17.69 -0.55 -16.67
N PHE A 68 16.97 -1.63 -16.96
CA PHE A 68 17.16 -2.40 -18.18
C PHE A 68 16.93 -1.53 -19.43
N LEU A 69 15.80 -0.84 -19.50
CA LEU A 69 15.48 0.04 -20.64
C LEU A 69 16.54 1.13 -20.84
N LYS A 70 17.02 1.75 -19.76
CA LYS A 70 18.12 2.72 -19.81
C LYS A 70 19.43 2.10 -20.28
N SER A 71 19.75 0.88 -19.88
CA SER A 71 20.97 0.17 -20.33
C SER A 71 20.93 -0.23 -21.80
N THR A 72 19.73 -0.37 -22.38
CA THR A 72 19.54 -0.66 -23.80
C THR A 72 19.44 0.59 -24.68
N GLN A 73 19.38 1.78 -24.08
CA GLN A 73 19.39 3.02 -24.86
C GLN A 73 20.82 3.30 -25.35
N PRO A 74 21.01 3.58 -26.65
CA PRO A 74 22.30 4.02 -27.15
C PRO A 74 22.71 5.30 -26.43
N GLU A 75 23.96 5.37 -25.97
CA GLU A 75 24.49 6.59 -25.36
C GLU A 75 24.28 7.78 -26.31
N ALA A 76 23.76 8.88 -25.77
CA ALA A 76 23.64 10.12 -26.53
C ALA A 76 25.01 10.47 -27.13
N PRO A 77 25.08 10.89 -28.41
CA PRO A 77 26.35 11.18 -29.05
C PRO A 77 27.11 12.21 -28.23
N SER A 78 28.22 11.78 -27.64
CA SER A 78 29.09 12.65 -26.85
C SER A 78 29.56 13.80 -27.72
N SER A 79 29.39 15.04 -27.24
CA SER A 79 29.87 16.25 -27.90
C SER A 79 31.39 16.30 -28.09
N LEU A 80 32.12 15.32 -27.54
CA LEU A 80 33.57 15.15 -27.70
C LEU A 80 33.97 14.27 -28.88
N ASN A 81 33.03 13.61 -29.58
CA ASN A 81 33.33 12.87 -30.81
C ASN A 81 33.43 13.81 -32.02
N LEU A 82 34.44 14.67 -32.03
CA LEU A 82 34.91 15.31 -33.26
C LEU A 82 35.78 14.29 -34.00
N LYS A 83 35.21 13.66 -35.04
CA LYS A 83 35.99 12.89 -36.02
C LYS A 83 36.92 13.86 -36.75
N PHE A 84 38.22 13.75 -36.50
CA PHE A 84 39.26 14.32 -37.36
C PHE A 84 39.45 13.44 -38.60
#